data_AF-A0A8T4UTC6-F1
#
_entry.id   AF-A0A8T4UTC6-F1
#
_cell.length_a   1.000
_cell.length_b   1.000
_cell.length_c   1.000
_cell.angle_alpha   90.00
_cell.angle_beta   90.00
_cell.angle_gamma   90.00
#
_symmetry.space_group_name_H-M   'P 1'
#
loop_
_entity.id
_entity.type
_entity.pdbx_description
1 polymer ?
#
loop_
_entity_poly.entity_id
_entity_poly.type
_entity_poly.pdbx_seq_one_letter_code
_entity_poly.pdbx_strand_id
1 'polypeptide(L)'
;MPEVKTIKGIDDETWTNFKSLAAKDNVKLATLLKNMLKEYEKGKNIFWKDILKGKRIFTEEEAEKIEDLIRKKRKEYGFRS
;
A
#
# COMPACT_ATOMS: atom_id res chain seq x y z
N MET A 1 -38.17 -2.70 -0.35
CA MET A 1 -37.49 -1.73 0.55
C MET A 1 -36.00 -1.91 0.40
N PRO A 2 -35.18 -0.85 0.32
CA PRO A 2 -33.72 -1.00 0.26
C PRO A 2 -33.22 -1.66 1.55
N GLU A 3 -32.31 -2.62 1.41
CA GLU A 3 -31.72 -3.35 2.53
C GLU A 3 -30.83 -2.41 3.36
N VAL A 4 -31.20 -2.19 4.62
CA VAL A 4 -30.42 -1.34 5.54
C VAL A 4 -29.25 -2.16 6.07
N LYS A 5 -28.03 -1.83 5.63
CA LYS A 5 -26.81 -2.45 6.13
C LYS A 5 -26.36 -1.74 7.40
N THR A 6 -26.43 -2.44 8.53
CA THR A 6 -25.91 -1.97 9.82
C THR A 6 -24.50 -2.45 10.02
N ILE A 7 -23.65 -1.60 10.60
CA ILE A 7 -22.29 -2.01 11.00
C ILE A 7 -22.40 -2.67 12.37
N LYS A 8 -21.88 -3.91 12.49
CA LYS A 8 -21.92 -4.71 13.72
C LYS A 8 -20.51 -4.83 14.31
N GLY A 9 -20.42 -4.96 15.63
CA GLY A 9 -19.15 -5.22 16.32
C GLY A 9 -18.24 -4.00 16.47
N ILE A 10 -18.82 -2.80 16.57
CA ILE A 10 -18.08 -1.57 16.89
C ILE A 10 -18.32 -1.26 18.37
N ASP A 11 -17.25 -0.99 19.11
CA ASP A 11 -17.33 -0.51 20.49
C ASP A 11 -17.80 0.95 20.55
N ASP A 12 -18.41 1.34 21.66
CA ASP A 12 -19.04 2.66 21.81
C ASP A 12 -18.03 3.82 21.69
N GLU A 13 -16.78 3.59 22.12
CA GLU A 13 -15.71 4.58 22.02
C GLU A 13 -15.35 4.85 20.56
N THR A 14 -15.09 3.79 19.78
CA THR A 14 -14.83 3.86 18.34
C THR A 14 -15.99 4.51 17.60
N TRP A 15 -17.24 4.19 17.95
CA TRP A 15 -18.41 4.80 17.32
C TRP A 15 -18.53 6.29 17.62
N THR A 16 -18.23 6.68 18.86
CA THR A 16 -18.22 8.08 19.29
C THR A 16 -17.13 8.86 18.58
N ASN A 17 -15.92 8.32 18.52
CA ASN A 17 -14.79 8.94 17.82
C ASN A 17 -15.08 9.10 16.32
N PHE A 18 -15.69 8.11 15.70
CA PHE A 18 -16.09 8.17 14.30
C PHE A 18 -17.12 9.29 14.03
N LYS A 19 -18.11 9.44 14.91
CA LYS A 19 -19.08 10.55 14.82
C LYS A 19 -18.43 11.92 15.01
N SER A 20 -17.55 12.04 15.98
CA SER A 20 -16.81 13.28 16.26
C SER A 20 -15.96 13.71 15.06
N LEU A 21 -15.31 12.75 14.38
CA LEU A 21 -14.55 13.01 13.15
C LEU A 21 -15.45 13.54 12.03
N ALA A 22 -16.59 12.88 11.78
CA ALA A 22 -17.52 13.32 10.75
C ALA A 22 -18.09 14.72 11.02
N ALA A 23 -18.38 15.03 12.28
CA ALA A 23 -18.87 16.34 12.70
C ALA A 23 -17.78 17.42 12.54
N LYS A 24 -16.54 17.12 12.94
CA LYS A 24 -15.40 18.04 12.83
C LYS A 24 -15.15 18.46 11.39
N ASP A 25 -15.22 17.51 10.46
CA ASP A 25 -14.95 17.76 9.03
C ASP A 25 -16.22 18.14 8.24
N ASN A 26 -17.36 18.31 8.91
CA ASN A 26 -18.66 18.64 8.33
C ASN A 26 -19.07 17.72 7.16
N VAL A 27 -18.88 16.41 7.35
CA VAL A 27 -19.21 15.38 6.35
C VAL A 27 -20.25 14.41 6.88
N LYS A 28 -21.08 13.86 5.98
CA LYS A 28 -22.02 12.79 6.32
C LYS A 28 -21.26 11.52 6.72
N LEU A 29 -21.70 10.83 7.77
CA LEU A 29 -21.09 9.57 8.25
C LEU A 29 -20.91 8.54 7.12
N ALA A 30 -21.94 8.37 6.28
CA ALA A 30 -21.88 7.44 5.15
C ALA A 30 -20.79 7.82 4.14
N THR A 31 -20.60 9.12 3.89
CA THR A 31 -19.56 9.63 2.99
C THR A 31 -18.18 9.43 3.59
N LEU A 32 -18.00 9.73 4.88
CA LEU A 32 -16.74 9.50 5.59
C LEU A 32 -16.34 8.02 5.53
N LEU A 33 -17.26 7.12 5.88
CA LEU A 33 -17.02 5.67 5.83
C LEU A 33 -16.66 5.20 4.42
N LYS A 34 -17.40 5.66 3.41
CA LYS A 34 -17.13 5.32 2.00
C LYS A 34 -15.73 5.76 1.57
N ASN A 35 -15.31 6.95 1.99
CA ASN A 35 -13.98 7.48 1.69
C ASN A 35 -12.89 6.67 2.41
N MET A 36 -13.08 6.34 3.69
CA MET A 36 -12.15 5.50 4.45
C MET A 36 -11.97 4.12 3.80
N LEU A 37 -13.07 3.47 3.41
CA LEU A 37 -13.03 2.18 2.73
C LEU A 37 -12.28 2.27 1.39
N LYS A 38 -12.55 3.32 0.60
CA LYS A 38 -11.88 3.56 -0.68
C LYS A 38 -10.37 3.73 -0.51
N GLU A 39 -9.93 4.50 0.49
CA GLU A 39 -8.50 4.68 0.77
C GLU A 39 -7.85 3.39 1.29
N TYR A 40 -8.55 2.62 2.13
CA TYR A 40 -8.08 1.30 2.57
C TYR A 40 -7.89 0.32 1.41
N GLU A 41 -8.86 0.26 0.49
CA GLU A 41 -8.77 -0.58 -0.72
C GLU A 41 -7.64 -0.15 -1.66
N LYS A 42 -7.42 1.16 -1.82
CA LYS A 42 -6.26 1.68 -2.54
C LYS A 42 -4.95 1.24 -1.88
N GLY A 43 -4.85 1.37 -0.56
CA GLY A 43 -3.67 0.94 0.20
C GLY A 43 -3.36 -0.54 0.02
N LYS A 44 -4.37 -1.41 0.07
CA LYS A 44 -4.21 -2.86 -0.24
C LYS A 44 -3.73 -3.09 -1.67
N ASN A 45 -4.32 -2.41 -2.64
CA ASN A 45 -3.92 -2.55 -4.05
C ASN A 45 -2.50 -2.06 -4.30
N ILE A 46 -2.06 -0.99 -3.65
CA ILE A 46 -0.70 -0.45 -3.79
C ILE A 46 0.30 -1.40 -3.12
N PHE A 47 0.03 -1.86 -1.90
CA PHE A 47 0.91 -2.80 -1.19
C PHE A 47 1.17 -4.08 -1.98
N TRP A 48 0.11 -4.74 -2.47
CA TRP A 48 0.28 -5.95 -3.28
C TRP A 48 0.84 -5.67 -4.66
N LYS A 49 0.50 -4.53 -5.29
CA LYS A 49 1.10 -4.15 -6.57
C LYS A 49 2.58 -3.85 -6.43
N ASP A 50 3.05 -3.26 -5.34
CA ASP A 50 4.47 -2.96 -5.15
C ASP A 50 5.29 -4.22 -4.89
N ILE A 51 4.74 -5.18 -4.14
CA ILE A 51 5.34 -6.50 -3.93
C ILE A 51 5.34 -7.31 -5.24
N LEU A 52 4.21 -7.35 -5.96
CA LEU A 52 4.07 -8.19 -7.16
C LEU A 52 4.62 -7.56 -8.43
N LYS A 53 4.76 -6.22 -8.51
CA LYS A 53 5.35 -5.57 -9.70
C LYS A 53 6.85 -5.76 -9.78
N GLY A 54 7.52 -6.30 -8.76
CA GLY A 54 8.96 -6.57 -8.79
C GLY A 54 9.70 -5.39 -9.41
N LYS A 55 9.39 -4.17 -8.94
CA LYS A 55 9.76 -2.93 -9.60
C LYS A 55 11.26 -2.98 -9.85
N ARG A 56 11.67 -3.06 -11.12
CA ARG A 56 13.08 -3.08 -11.51
C ARG A 56 13.74 -1.86 -10.86
N ILE A 57 14.55 -2.12 -9.84
CA ILE A 57 15.25 -1.09 -9.06
C ILE A 57 16.29 -0.40 -9.94
N PHE A 58 16.76 -1.13 -10.95
CA PHE A 58 17.72 -0.70 -11.95
C PHE A 58 17.10 -0.73 -13.34
N THR A 59 17.44 0.27 -14.15
CA THR A 59 17.31 0.16 -15.61
C THR A 59 18.15 -1.01 -16.14
N GLU A 60 17.86 -1.51 -17.34
CA GLU A 60 18.66 -2.61 -17.94
C GLU A 60 20.13 -2.22 -18.05
N GLU A 61 20.44 -0.97 -18.43
CA GLU A 61 21.82 -0.49 -18.47
C GLU A 61 22.50 -0.46 -17.08
N GLU A 62 21.79 -0.06 -16.03
CA GLU A 62 22.33 -0.07 -14.66
C GLU A 62 22.56 -1.50 -14.16
N ALA A 63 21.66 -2.43 -14.50
CA ALA A 63 21.80 -3.83 -14.16
C ALA A 63 23.02 -4.46 -14.86
N GLU A 64 23.21 -4.21 -16.15
CA GLU A 64 24.38 -4.68 -16.92
C GLU A 64 25.69 -4.10 -16.36
N LYS A 65 25.72 -2.81 -16.03
CA LYS A 65 26.92 -2.17 -15.42
C LYS A 65 27.28 -2.79 -14.07
N ILE A 66 26.29 -3.09 -13.24
CA ILE A 66 26.49 -3.75 -11.94
C ILE A 66 27.00 -5.18 -12.14
N GLU A 67 26.42 -5.91 -13.08
CA GLU A 67 26.84 -7.27 -13.42
C GLU A 67 28.32 -7.31 -13.87
N ASP A 68 28.71 -6.40 -14.76
CA ASP A 68 30.08 -6.27 -15.23
C ASP A 68 31.07 -5.89 -14.12
N LEU A 69 30.68 -4.98 -13.23
CA LEU A 69 31.47 -4.61 -12.05
C LEU A 69 31.70 -5.81 -11.12
N ILE A 70 30.63 -6.56 -10.82
CA ILE A 70 30.71 -7.75 -9.97
C ILE A 70 31.57 -8.81 -10.64
N ARG A 71 31.43 -9.02 -11.95
CA ARG A 71 32.22 -9.99 -12.72
C ARG A 71 33.70 -9.64 -12.73
N LYS A 72 34.05 -8.36 -12.88
CA LYS A 72 35.44 -7.87 -12.76
C LYS A 72 36.00 -8.10 -11.37
N LYS A 73 35.24 -7.72 -10.32
CA LYS A 73 35.65 -7.96 -8.92
C LYS A 73 35.84 -9.43 -8.61
N ARG A 74 34.93 -10.30 -9.05
CA ARG A 74 35.06 -11.76 -8.87
C ARG A 74 36.35 -12.30 -9.49
N LYS A 75 36.70 -11.86 -10.70
CA LYS A 75 37.96 -12.21 -11.36
C LYS A 75 39.18 -11.70 -10.58
N GLU A 76 39.15 -10.47 -10.06
CA GLU A 76 40.23 -9.90 -9.24
C GLU A 76 40.50 -10.73 -7.97
N TYR A 77 39.44 -11.23 -7.32
CA TYR A 77 39.55 -12.06 -6.12
C TYR A 77 39.68 -13.57 -6.41
N GLY A 78 39.92 -13.97 -7.67
CA GLY A 78 40.17 -15.37 -8.04
C GLY A 78 38.93 -16.28 -8.03
N PHE A 79 37.72 -15.72 -7.90
CA PHE A 79 36.49 -16.48 -8.09
C PHE A 79 36.32 -16.78 -9.58
N ARG A 80 36.19 -18.07 -9.93
CA ARG A 80 35.97 -18.49 -11.33
C ARG A 80 34.67 -17.87 -11.85
N SER A 81 34.81 -17.19 -12.99
CA SER A 81 33.77 -16.51 -13.75
C SER A 81 32.63 -17.41 -14.17
#